data_AF-A0A7R9MQD7-F1
#
_entry.id   AF-A0A7R9MQD7-F1
#
_cell.length_a   1.000
_cell.length_b   1.000
_cell.length_c   1.000
_cell.angle_alpha   90.00
_cell.angle_beta   90.00
_cell.angle_gamma   90.00
#
_symmetry.space_group_name_H-M   'P 1'
#
loop_
_entity.id
_entity.type
_entity.pdbx_description
1 polymer ?
#
loop_
_entity_poly.entity_id
_entity_poly.type
_entity_poly.pdbx_seq_one_letter_code
_entity_poly.pdbx_strand_id
1 'polypeptide(L)'
;MMAMKRPSIVILLALFISTLDVVLSDSKVDARVESFLSTGYEVTVQNLIRLLTGRVRDGTPKSKQLLTDSGSNVLIYMTGHGGDGFLKFQDSEEITSVELGDAFEQMWQKRRYNEVLLIVD
;
A
#
# COMPACT_ATOMS: atom_id res chain seq x y z
N MET A 1 24.43 22.40 8.97
CA MET A 1 23.44 22.64 7.92
C MET A 1 22.74 21.32 7.62
N MET A 2 21.48 21.15 8.03
CA MET A 2 20.72 19.91 7.74
C MET A 2 20.32 19.92 6.26
N ALA A 3 20.81 18.94 5.50
CA ALA A 3 20.37 18.75 4.12
C ALA A 3 18.92 18.30 4.11
N MET A 4 18.04 19.08 3.47
CA MET A 4 16.64 18.72 3.28
C MET A 4 16.55 17.47 2.40
N LYS A 5 16.03 16.38 2.95
CA LYS A 5 15.84 15.11 2.25
C LYS A 5 14.81 15.34 1.13
N ARG A 6 15.14 14.98 -0.12
CA ARG A 6 14.22 15.15 -1.25
C ARG A 6 12.95 14.32 -1.01
N PRO A 7 11.75 14.89 -1.24
CA PRO A 7 10.51 14.14 -1.11
C PRO A 7 10.53 12.94 -2.07
N SER A 8 10.08 11.79 -1.58
CA SER A 8 10.07 10.54 -2.35
C SER A 8 8.61 10.19 -2.66
N ILE A 9 8.27 9.99 -3.93
CA ILE A 9 6.93 9.51 -4.31
C ILE A 9 6.94 7.98 -4.22
N VAL A 10 5.94 7.42 -3.55
CA VAL A 10 5.74 5.98 -3.43
C VAL A 10 4.33 5.66 -3.91
N ILE A 11 4.21 4.76 -4.87
CA ILE A 11 2.93 4.36 -5.47
C ILE A 11 2.63 2.93 -5.04
N LEU A 12 1.46 2.76 -4.44
CA LEU A 12 0.85 1.47 -4.16
C LEU A 12 -0.36 1.32 -5.08
N LEU A 13 -0.27 0.37 -6.01
CA LEU A 13 -1.35 0.01 -6.90
C LEU A 13 -1.93 -1.33 -6.42
N ALA A 14 -3.23 -1.36 -6.14
CA ALA A 14 -3.92 -2.56 -5.68
C ALA A 14 -5.13 -2.83 -6.59
N LEU A 15 -4.97 -3.78 -7.50
CA LEU A 15 -6.00 -4.15 -8.47
C LEU A 15 -6.74 -5.40 -7.97
N PHE A 16 -8.04 -5.33 -7.63
CA PHE A 16 -8.79 -6.46 -7.06
C PHE A 16 -9.75 -7.15 -8.04
N ILE A 17 -9.65 -6.82 -9.32
CA ILE A 17 -10.47 -7.39 -10.41
C ILE A 17 -10.05 -8.83 -10.72
N SER A 18 -10.68 -9.79 -10.04
CA SER A 18 -10.78 -11.24 -10.30
C SER A 18 -9.50 -12.06 -10.59
N THR A 19 -8.33 -11.45 -10.80
CA THR A 19 -7.06 -12.10 -11.16
C THR A 19 -5.80 -11.24 -10.98
N LEU A 20 -5.83 -10.05 -10.35
CA LEU A 20 -4.65 -9.15 -10.39
C LEU A 20 -4.08 -8.66 -9.04
N ASP A 21 -2.84 -8.21 -9.16
CA ASP A 21 -1.80 -8.07 -8.15
C ASP A 21 -1.89 -6.80 -7.28
N VAL A 22 -1.33 -6.89 -6.07
CA VAL A 22 -0.79 -5.70 -5.38
C VAL A 22 0.60 -5.41 -5.97
N VAL A 23 0.83 -4.17 -6.40
CA VAL A 23 2.05 -3.67 -7.03
C VAL A 23 2.61 -2.50 -6.24
N LEU A 24 3.92 -2.54 -5.97
CA LEU A 24 4.66 -1.40 -5.42
C LEU A 24 5.55 -0.75 -6.48
N SER A 25 5.67 0.58 -6.41
CA SER A 25 6.61 1.36 -7.21
C SER A 25 7.26 2.47 -6.37
N ASP A 26 8.59 2.57 -6.41
CA ASP A 26 9.38 3.66 -5.80
C ASP A 26 9.90 4.59 -6.92
N SER A 27 9.79 5.90 -6.71
CA SER A 27 10.27 6.95 -7.62
C SER A 27 11.79 7.13 -7.64
N LYS A 28 12.55 6.47 -6.77
CA LYS A 28 14.02 6.46 -6.84
C LYS A 28 14.53 5.55 -7.97
N VAL A 29 14.56 6.11 -9.18
CA VAL A 29 15.41 5.73 -10.33
C VAL A 29 15.14 4.39 -11.02
N ASP A 30 14.44 3.43 -10.42
CA ASP A 30 13.96 2.23 -11.12
C ASP A 30 12.53 1.95 -10.68
N ALA A 31 11.55 2.43 -11.46
CA ALA A 31 10.13 2.15 -11.27
C ALA A 31 9.83 0.68 -11.62
N ARG A 32 10.34 -0.25 -10.82
CA ARG A 32 10.12 -1.67 -11.00
C ARG A 32 8.80 -2.03 -10.34
N VAL A 33 7.77 -2.13 -11.17
CA VAL A 33 6.45 -2.66 -10.82
C VAL A 33 6.63 -4.14 -10.46
N GLU A 34 6.64 -4.44 -9.16
CA GLU A 34 6.78 -5.81 -8.66
C GLU A 34 5.43 -6.32 -8.14
N SER A 35 4.96 -7.41 -8.74
CA SER A 35 3.76 -8.13 -8.31
C SER A 35 4.02 -8.87 -6.99
N PHE A 36 3.09 -8.74 -6.04
CA PHE A 36 3.14 -9.50 -4.80
C PHE A 36 2.84 -11.00 -4.99
N LEU A 37 2.05 -11.40 -6.00
CA LEU A 37 1.63 -12.79 -6.23
C LEU A 37 2.77 -13.70 -6.73
N SER A 38 3.87 -13.15 -7.26
CA SER A 38 4.96 -13.96 -7.83
C SER A 38 5.76 -14.79 -6.82
N THR A 39 5.59 -14.57 -5.51
CA THR A 39 6.34 -15.29 -4.46
C THR A 39 5.55 -15.33 -3.14
N GLY A 40 4.65 -16.31 -3.01
CA GLY A 40 4.17 -16.88 -1.73
C GLY A 40 3.44 -15.97 -0.73
N TYR A 41 3.22 -14.69 -1.04
CA TYR A 41 2.37 -13.79 -0.28
C TYR A 41 1.02 -13.73 -0.98
N GLU A 42 0.04 -14.43 -0.40
CA GLU A 42 -1.35 -14.34 -0.85
C GLU A 42 -1.83 -12.88 -0.77
N VAL A 43 -2.58 -12.47 -1.79
CA VAL A 43 -3.25 -11.17 -1.79
C VAL A 43 -4.46 -11.29 -0.88
N THR A 44 -4.32 -10.79 0.34
CA THR A 44 -5.38 -10.72 1.36
C THR A 44 -5.46 -9.31 1.95
N VAL A 45 -6.64 -8.95 2.48
CA VAL A 45 -6.86 -7.67 3.18
C VAL A 45 -5.85 -7.50 4.30
N GLN A 46 -5.60 -8.57 5.07
CA GLN A 46 -4.63 -8.55 6.15
C GLN A 46 -3.22 -8.17 5.67
N ASN A 47 -2.80 -8.69 4.52
CA ASN A 47 -1.47 -8.40 3.97
C ASN A 47 -1.38 -6.97 3.44
N LEU A 48 -2.44 -6.41 2.85
CA LEU A 48 -2.51 -5.00 2.50
C LEU A 48 -2.37 -4.11 3.74
N ILE A 49 -3.12 -4.38 4.80
CA ILE A 49 -3.04 -3.60 6.05
C ILE A 49 -1.66 -3.72 6.71
N ARG A 50 -1.06 -4.91 6.70
CA ARG A 50 0.33 -5.10 7.17
C ARG A 50 1.31 -4.29 6.36
N LEU A 51 1.15 -4.22 5.04
CA LEU A 51 2.01 -3.43 4.15
C LEU A 51 1.89 -1.93 4.48
N LEU A 52 0.66 -1.41 4.52
CA LEU A 52 0.36 -0.01 4.86
C LEU A 52 0.89 0.37 6.26
N THR A 53 0.79 -0.52 7.25
CA THR A 53 1.21 -0.24 8.63
C THR A 53 2.65 -0.63 8.96
N GLY A 54 3.35 -1.28 8.02
CA GLY A 54 4.77 -1.61 8.12
C GLY A 54 5.01 -2.84 8.98
N ARG A 55 4.01 -3.71 9.11
CA ARG A 55 4.03 -4.97 9.86
C ARG A 55 4.19 -6.18 8.94
N VAL A 56 5.13 -6.09 8.01
CA VAL A 56 5.53 -7.22 7.15
C VAL A 56 6.37 -8.22 7.96
N ARG A 57 6.44 -9.49 7.54
CA ARG A 57 7.23 -10.51 8.27
C ARG A 57 8.73 -10.20 8.21
N ASP A 58 9.46 -10.58 9.25
CA ASP A 58 10.93 -10.54 9.23
C ASP A 58 11.47 -11.35 8.05
N GLY A 59 12.46 -10.79 7.36
CA GLY A 59 13.03 -11.39 6.14
C GLY A 59 12.24 -11.11 4.85
N THR A 60 11.13 -10.36 4.89
CA THR A 60 10.44 -9.92 3.66
C THR A 60 11.41 -9.08 2.80
N PRO A 61 11.61 -9.39 1.50
CA PRO A 61 12.50 -8.62 0.64
C PRO A 61 12.11 -7.15 0.56
N LYS A 62 13.08 -6.23 0.46
CA LYS A 62 12.82 -4.77 0.39
C LYS A 62 11.86 -4.38 -0.75
N SER A 63 11.91 -5.07 -1.88
CA SER A 63 11.00 -4.87 -3.03
C SER A 63 9.53 -5.19 -2.72
N LYS A 64 9.26 -5.93 -1.64
CA LYS A 64 7.92 -6.26 -1.14
C LYS A 64 7.56 -5.51 0.14
N GLN A 65 8.25 -4.40 0.44
CA GLN A 65 7.94 -3.55 1.57
C GLN A 65 7.57 -2.16 1.09
N LEU A 66 6.59 -1.54 1.75
CA LEU A 66 6.27 -0.13 1.54
C LEU A 66 7.28 0.72 2.32
N LEU A 67 8.38 1.12 1.69
CA LEU A 67 9.48 1.85 2.36
C LEU A 67 9.22 3.37 2.43
N THR A 68 8.22 3.77 3.21
CA THR A 68 7.83 5.18 3.37
C THR A 68 8.27 5.78 4.70
N ASP A 69 8.49 7.09 4.70
CA ASP A 69 8.82 7.90 5.87
C ASP A 69 8.09 9.25 5.84
N SER A 70 8.43 10.15 6.77
CA SER A 70 7.74 11.44 6.92
C SER A 70 7.94 12.42 5.75
N GLY A 71 8.84 12.11 4.81
CA GLY A 71 9.03 12.86 3.56
C GLY A 71 8.47 12.14 2.33
N SER A 72 7.73 11.04 2.50
CA SER A 72 7.16 10.29 1.41
C SER A 72 5.76 10.78 1.03
N ASN A 73 5.52 11.08 -0.24
CA ASN A 73 4.17 11.27 -0.76
C ASN A 73 3.65 9.92 -1.26
N VAL A 74 2.50 9.49 -0.76
CA VAL A 74 1.96 8.15 -1.02
C VAL A 74 0.72 8.26 -1.91
N LEU A 75 0.73 7.57 -3.04
CA LEU A 75 -0.46 7.34 -3.86
C LEU A 75 -0.94 5.92 -3.63
N ILE A 76 -2.20 5.76 -3.25
CA ILE A 76 -2.88 4.48 -3.15
C ILE A 76 -3.99 4.47 -4.19
N TYR A 77 -3.88 3.56 -5.15
CA TYR A 77 -4.93 3.32 -6.13
C TYR A 77 -5.52 1.95 -5.87
N MET A 78 -6.82 1.91 -5.61
CA MET A 78 -7.58 0.69 -5.39
C MET A 78 -8.65 0.61 -6.47
N THR A 79 -8.83 -0.56 -7.08
CA THR A 79 -9.98 -0.78 -7.96
C THR A 79 -10.63 -2.11 -7.67
N GLY A 80 -11.96 -2.12 -7.67
CA GLY A 80 -12.76 -3.28 -7.35
C GLY A 80 -14.24 -2.95 -7.22
N HIS A 81 -15.07 -3.97 -7.07
CA HIS A 81 -16.50 -3.76 -6.82
C HIS A 81 -16.73 -3.47 -5.35
N GLY A 82 -17.44 -2.40 -5.02
CA GLY A 82 -17.73 -2.02 -3.64
C GLY A 82 -19.19 -1.66 -3.41
N GLY A 83 -19.49 -1.30 -2.16
CA GLY A 83 -20.76 -0.74 -1.73
C GLY A 83 -20.52 0.31 -0.65
N ASP A 84 -21.54 0.62 0.14
CA ASP A 84 -21.41 1.61 1.22
C ASP A 84 -20.43 1.10 2.29
N GLY A 85 -19.29 1.78 2.41
CA GLY A 85 -18.29 1.51 3.44
C GLY A 85 -17.37 0.31 3.20
N PHE A 86 -17.42 -0.36 2.04
CA PHE A 86 -16.52 -1.49 1.73
C PHE A 86 -16.15 -1.60 0.24
N LEU A 87 -14.99 -2.22 -0.02
CA LEU A 87 -14.54 -2.66 -1.32
C LEU A 87 -14.29 -4.18 -1.27
N LYS A 88 -14.82 -4.93 -2.23
CA LYS A 88 -14.53 -6.36 -2.33
C LYS A 88 -13.08 -6.59 -2.66
N PHE A 89 -12.53 -7.62 -2.05
CA PHE A 89 -11.15 -8.00 -2.12
C PHE A 89 -11.08 -9.49 -2.44
N GLN A 90 -10.66 -9.85 -3.66
CA GLN A 90 -10.82 -11.21 -4.19
C GLN A 90 -12.30 -11.66 -4.12
N ASP A 91 -12.55 -12.98 -4.11
CA ASP A 91 -13.90 -13.54 -4.13
C ASP A 91 -14.56 -13.65 -2.74
N SER A 92 -13.79 -13.56 -1.64
CA SER A 92 -14.27 -13.90 -0.30
C SER A 92 -13.94 -12.89 0.81
N GLU A 93 -13.11 -11.89 0.54
CA GLU A 93 -12.75 -10.86 1.52
C GLU A 93 -13.31 -9.50 1.12
N GLU A 94 -13.43 -8.60 2.10
CA GLU A 94 -13.84 -7.22 1.90
C GLU A 94 -12.91 -6.35 2.75
N ILE A 95 -12.46 -5.24 2.19
CA ILE A 95 -11.77 -4.21 2.97
C ILE A 95 -12.75 -3.09 3.27
N THR A 96 -12.90 -2.79 4.56
CA THR A 96 -13.83 -1.76 5.03
C THR A 96 -13.18 -0.39 5.11
N SER A 97 -14.01 0.65 5.03
CA SER A 97 -13.61 2.04 5.28
C SER A 97 -13.00 2.24 6.67
N VAL A 98 -13.47 1.48 7.67
CA VAL A 98 -12.94 1.49 9.03
C VAL A 98 -11.52 0.92 9.07
N GLU A 99 -11.27 -0.24 8.44
CA GLU A 99 -9.94 -0.84 8.39
C GLU A 99 -8.93 0.04 7.65
N LEU A 100 -9.34 0.69 6.55
CA LEU A 100 -8.51 1.65 5.85
C LEU A 100 -8.23 2.89 6.70
N GLY A 101 -9.24 3.43 7.39
CA GLY A 101 -9.09 4.54 8.32
C GLY A 101 -8.08 4.23 9.42
N ASP A 102 -8.22 3.07 10.07
CA ASP A 102 -7.30 2.60 11.11
C ASP A 102 -5.88 2.40 10.58
N ALA A 103 -5.73 1.94 9.33
CA ALA A 103 -4.42 1.81 8.70
C ALA A 103 -3.77 3.18 8.47
N PHE A 104 -4.52 4.17 7.99
CA PHE A 104 -4.02 5.54 7.77
C PHE A 104 -3.70 6.27 9.07
N GLU A 105 -4.53 6.11 10.10
CA GLU A 105 -4.27 6.58 11.46
C GLU A 105 -2.92 6.04 11.95
N GLN A 106 -2.68 4.73 11.80
CA GLN A 106 -1.42 4.12 12.22
C GLN A 106 -0.23 4.56 11.38
N MET A 107 -0.41 4.79 10.07
CA MET A 107 0.62 5.38 9.21
C MET A 107 0.99 6.79 9.68
N TRP A 108 -0.02 7.60 10.04
CA TRP A 108 0.15 8.95 10.54
C TRP A 108 0.90 8.98 11.87
N GLN A 109 0.47 8.16 12.84
CA GLN A 109 1.11 8.04 14.16
C GLN A 109 2.59 7.63 14.04
N LYS A 110 2.92 6.78 13.07
CA LYS A 110 4.30 6.32 12.78
C LYS A 110 5.07 7.25 11.83
N ARG A 111 4.49 8.38 11.42
CA ARG A 111 5.07 9.34 10.47
C ARG A 111 5.56 8.69 9.18
N ARG A 112 4.71 7.88 8.55
CA ARG A 112 5.04 7.10 7.34
C ARG A 112 4.65 7.76 6.03
N TYR A 113 4.24 9.03 6.06
CA TYR A 113 4.00 9.83 4.86
C TYR A 113 4.05 11.31 5.22
N ASN A 114 4.25 12.14 4.20
CA ASN A 114 3.99 13.57 4.19
C ASN A 114 2.54 13.84 3.75
N GLU A 115 2.14 13.28 2.60
CA GLU A 115 0.79 13.37 2.04
C GLU A 115 0.34 12.00 1.51
N VAL A 116 -0.97 11.72 1.57
CA VAL A 116 -1.60 10.54 0.97
C VAL A 116 -2.68 10.99 0.00
N LEU A 117 -2.68 10.42 -1.20
CA LEU A 117 -3.81 10.46 -2.13
C LEU A 117 -4.36 9.05 -2.28
N LEU A 118 -5.64 8.88 -1.94
CA LEU A 118 -6.39 7.63 -2.17
C LEU A 118 -7.32 7.83 -3.36
N ILE A 119 -7.23 6.94 -4.34
CA ILE A 119 -8.15 6.84 -5.48
C ILE A 119 -8.78 5.45 -5.42
N VAL A 120 -10.11 5.40 -5.47
CA VAL A 120 -10.89 4.16 -5.51
C VAL A 120 -11.78 4.19 -6.75
N ASP A 121 -11.68 3.17 -7.59
CA ASP A 121 -12.43 2.99 -8.84
C ASP A 121 -13.24 1.68 -8.87
#